data_AF-A0A2V1AA42-F1
#
_entry.id   AF-A0A2V1AA42-F1
#
_cell.length_a   1.000
_cell.length_b   1.000
_cell.length_c   1.000
_cell.angle_alpha   90.00
_cell.angle_beta   90.00
_cell.angle_gamma   90.00
#
_symmetry.space_group_name_H-M   'P 1'
#
loop_
_entity.id
_entity.type
_entity.pdbx_description
1 polymer ?
#
loop_
_entity_poly.entity_id
_entity_poly.type
_entity_poly.pdbx_seq_one_letter_code
_entity_poly.pdbx_strand_id
1 'polypeptide(L)'
;MGFFSAAKTAFAPVGLLLNQQRGIAKLGFLAPFEGATKSIKRVGRGQASGLGKTSGRGQKGQKARGKVPRWFEGGQTPYFKRFPIVGFKRPHKRVYNDLNLEKVQHFWEKGRIPLKEGDVLDYKVMRECGLVTGTVKDGVKLLGNGKETYNVPLNIEATRASTGAINAVERTGHTYTSVYRTKLGLQAFLNPDRFLLRKGYVPLQARPMHKRDIAYYSSEERRGYLLKDRSIFLDQVEAVQSKMANKTKRIQRKTELERQLDSASSKAHNDFAQSRVVDLASL
;
A
#
# COMPACT_ATOMS: atom_id res chain seq x y z
N MET A 1 25.35 -1.11 61.61
CA MET A 1 24.90 0.30 61.49
C MET A 1 24.50 0.56 60.04
N GLY A 2 23.32 1.14 59.81
CA GLY A 2 22.88 1.56 58.47
C GLY A 2 21.62 0.84 57.96
N PHE A 3 20.47 1.05 58.61
CA PHE A 3 19.17 0.70 58.04
C PHE A 3 18.57 1.95 57.38
N PHE A 4 18.22 1.79 56.10
CA PHE A 4 17.37 2.69 55.33
C PHE A 4 16.01 2.85 56.03
N SER A 5 15.57 4.09 56.25
CA SER A 5 14.21 4.37 56.73
C SER A 5 13.39 5.01 55.62
N ALA A 6 12.26 4.36 55.32
CA ALA A 6 11.31 4.69 54.26
C ALA A 6 10.59 6.02 54.54
N ALA A 7 10.68 6.96 53.58
CA ALA A 7 9.81 8.13 53.57
C ALA A 7 8.44 7.75 52.99
N LYS A 8 7.44 7.66 53.86
CA LYS A 8 6.01 7.55 53.54
C LYS A 8 5.60 8.68 52.59
N THR A 9 5.15 8.32 51.39
CA THR A 9 4.42 9.18 50.47
C THR A 9 3.02 9.45 51.03
N ALA A 10 2.86 10.58 51.72
CA ALA A 10 1.54 11.06 52.12
C ALA A 10 0.79 11.57 50.87
N PHE A 11 -0.13 10.75 50.36
CA PHE A 11 -1.16 11.16 49.43
C PHE A 11 -2.02 12.22 50.13
N ALA A 12 -1.91 13.48 49.71
CA ALA A 12 -2.80 14.54 50.16
C ALA A 12 -4.22 14.27 49.61
N PRO A 13 -5.27 14.39 50.43
CA PRO A 13 -6.64 14.18 49.98
C PRO A 13 -6.99 15.28 48.97
N VAL A 14 -7.56 14.85 47.83
CA VAL A 14 -8.17 15.73 46.82
C VAL A 14 -9.44 16.33 47.44
N GLY A 15 -9.24 17.30 48.32
CA GLY A 15 -10.27 18.24 48.73
C GLY A 15 -10.57 19.13 47.53
N LEU A 16 -11.68 18.86 46.86
CA LEU A 16 -12.32 19.75 45.90
C LEU A 16 -12.59 21.11 46.58
N LEU A 17 -11.60 22.00 46.56
CA LEU A 17 -11.84 23.43 46.66
C LEU A 17 -12.40 23.89 45.30
N LEU A 18 -13.65 23.52 45.03
CA LEU A 18 -14.53 24.37 44.25
C LEU A 18 -14.82 25.59 45.12
N ASN A 19 -13.80 26.44 45.29
CA ASN A 19 -14.04 27.82 45.60
C ASN A 19 -14.69 28.38 44.33
N GLN A 20 -16.02 28.22 44.22
CA GLN A 20 -16.82 28.86 43.19
C GLN A 20 -16.68 30.36 43.42
N GLN A 21 -15.60 30.93 42.88
CA GLN A 21 -15.60 32.33 42.56
C GLN A 21 -16.83 32.51 41.68
N ARG A 22 -17.81 33.29 42.14
CA ARG A 22 -18.87 33.86 41.29
C ARG A 22 -18.19 34.85 40.33
N GLY A 23 -17.32 34.33 39.47
CA GLY A 23 -16.65 35.06 38.42
C GLY A 23 -17.68 35.30 37.35
N ILE A 24 -18.07 36.56 37.16
CA ILE A 24 -18.91 36.93 36.02
C ILE A 24 -18.09 36.62 34.77
N ALA A 25 -18.49 35.59 34.03
CA ALA A 25 -17.89 35.27 32.73
C ALA A 25 -18.29 36.37 31.74
N LYS A 26 -17.46 37.42 31.67
CA LYS A 26 -17.61 38.52 30.71
C LYS A 26 -16.66 38.30 29.55
N LEU A 27 -17.14 38.55 28.33
CA LEU A 27 -16.34 38.47 27.11
C LEU A 27 -15.03 39.30 27.19
N GLY A 28 -15.02 40.39 27.96
CA GLY A 28 -13.85 41.26 28.14
C GLY A 28 -12.71 40.69 28.99
N PHE A 29 -12.89 39.56 29.67
CA PHE A 29 -11.86 38.92 30.50
C PHE A 29 -11.30 37.62 29.88
N LEU A 30 -11.66 37.32 28.63
CA LEU A 30 -11.10 36.15 27.94
C LEU A 30 -9.63 36.41 27.58
N ALA A 31 -8.74 35.58 28.10
CA ALA A 31 -7.33 35.55 27.75
C ALA A 31 -6.96 34.15 27.21
N PRO A 32 -6.02 34.06 26.26
CA PRO A 32 -5.52 32.76 25.82
C PRO A 32 -4.78 32.07 26.97
N PHE A 33 -4.67 30.74 26.89
CA PHE A 33 -3.84 29.98 27.83
C PHE A 33 -2.39 30.50 27.80
N GLU A 34 -1.74 30.51 28.97
CA GLU A 34 -0.39 31.04 29.12
C GLU A 34 0.59 30.37 28.15
N GLY A 35 1.33 31.17 27.38
CA GLY A 35 2.28 30.68 26.37
C GLY A 35 1.67 30.29 25.01
N ALA A 36 0.35 30.30 24.84
CA ALA A 36 -0.29 30.07 23.54
C ALA A 36 0.02 31.18 22.53
N THR A 37 0.18 32.42 23.01
CA THR A 37 0.54 33.58 22.17
C THR A 37 1.90 34.14 22.55
N LYS A 38 2.71 34.51 21.55
CA LYS A 38 4.00 35.17 21.73
C LYS A 38 4.00 36.53 21.03
N SER A 39 4.67 37.52 21.61
CA SER A 39 4.81 38.83 21.00
C SER A 39 5.62 38.74 19.70
N ILE A 40 5.09 39.30 18.61
CA ILE A 40 5.79 39.34 17.33
C ILE A 40 6.97 40.31 17.43
N LYS A 41 8.14 39.88 16.92
CA LYS A 41 9.34 40.71 16.81
C LYS A 41 9.09 41.87 15.83
N ARG A 42 8.96 43.10 16.33
CA ARG A 42 8.80 44.32 15.52
C ARG A 42 10.16 44.98 15.30
N VAL A 43 10.59 45.09 14.04
CA VAL A 43 11.87 45.70 13.66
C VAL A 43 11.71 47.19 13.34
N GLY A 44 12.77 47.99 13.52
CA GLY A 44 12.76 49.43 13.18
C GLY A 44 12.01 50.32 14.17
N ARG A 45 11.86 49.91 15.44
CA ARG A 45 11.11 50.64 16.49
C ARG A 45 12.04 51.20 17.58
N GLY A 46 12.93 52.12 17.20
CA GLY A 46 13.84 52.80 18.15
C GLY A 46 14.99 51.91 18.65
N GLN A 47 16.02 52.52 19.24
CA GLN A 47 17.25 51.81 19.64
C GLN A 47 17.03 50.87 20.83
N ALA A 48 16.22 51.26 21.81
CA ALA A 48 15.91 50.47 23.01
C ALA A 48 15.20 49.14 22.72
N SER A 49 14.58 48.98 21.54
CA SER A 49 13.96 47.71 21.12
C SER A 49 14.99 46.60 20.79
N GLY A 50 16.29 46.92 20.75
CA GLY A 50 17.35 46.01 20.30
C GLY A 50 17.38 45.78 18.78
N LEU A 51 16.40 46.30 18.04
CA LEU A 51 16.21 46.07 16.59
C LEU A 51 15.99 47.38 15.82
N GLY A 52 16.50 48.50 16.35
CA GLY A 52 16.33 49.82 15.73
C GLY A 52 17.20 49.99 14.47
N LYS A 53 18.47 50.37 14.67
CA LYS A 53 19.37 50.88 13.61
C LYS A 53 19.43 50.01 12.35
N THR A 54 19.67 48.70 12.50
CA THR A 54 19.82 47.78 11.35
C THR A 54 18.60 46.88 11.14
N SER A 55 17.55 47.01 11.96
CA SER A 55 16.35 46.18 11.86
C SER A 55 16.62 44.67 11.84
N GLY A 56 17.73 44.23 12.45
CA GLY A 56 18.15 42.82 12.47
C GLY A 56 18.78 42.29 11.18
N ARG A 57 19.09 43.15 10.21
CA ARG A 57 19.69 42.77 8.91
C ARG A 57 21.22 42.81 8.86
N GLY A 58 21.88 43.29 9.91
CA GLY A 58 23.33 43.51 9.93
C GLY A 58 23.76 44.80 9.23
N GLN A 59 25.06 44.96 8.99
CA GLN A 59 25.65 46.16 8.35
C GLN A 59 25.90 45.92 6.86
N LYS A 60 25.52 46.89 6.01
CA LYS A 60 25.80 46.94 4.55
C LYS A 60 25.64 45.58 3.82
N GLY A 61 26.10 45.50 2.57
CA GLY A 61 26.05 44.25 1.78
C GLY A 61 24.67 43.88 1.22
N GLN A 62 24.66 42.81 0.43
CA GLN A 62 23.49 42.41 -0.36
C GLN A 62 22.32 41.93 0.49
N LYS A 63 22.58 41.23 1.62
CA LYS A 63 21.52 40.75 2.53
C LYS A 63 20.84 41.88 3.32
N ALA A 64 21.51 43.02 3.51
CA ALA A 64 20.90 44.18 4.16
C ALA A 64 20.05 45.03 3.20
N ARG A 65 20.48 45.14 1.94
CA ARG A 65 19.87 46.01 0.92
C ARG A 65 18.92 45.29 -0.03
N GLY A 66 19.02 43.97 -0.17
CA GLY A 66 18.28 43.17 -1.15
C GLY A 66 18.05 41.73 -0.71
N LYS A 67 17.85 40.85 -1.70
CA LYS A 67 17.57 39.42 -1.48
C LYS A 67 18.62 38.55 -2.17
N VAL A 68 18.99 37.46 -1.51
CA VAL A 68 19.82 36.38 -2.07
C VAL A 68 19.09 35.07 -1.79
N PRO A 69 18.96 34.14 -2.75
CA PRO A 69 18.41 32.83 -2.49
C PRO A 69 19.17 32.15 -1.34
N ARG A 70 18.43 31.54 -0.40
CA ARG A 70 19.03 30.94 0.80
C ARG A 70 20.08 29.87 0.48
N TRP A 71 19.90 29.16 -0.62
CA TRP A 71 20.78 28.06 -1.07
C TRP A 71 21.91 28.50 -2.01
N PHE A 72 22.10 29.81 -2.21
CA PHE A 72 23.16 30.30 -3.11
C PHE A 72 24.55 30.14 -2.47
N GLU A 73 25.46 29.46 -3.17
CA GLU A 73 26.81 29.11 -2.70
C GLU A 73 27.91 30.07 -3.21
N GLY A 74 27.55 31.31 -3.56
CA GLY A 74 28.53 32.34 -3.90
C GLY A 74 29.15 32.24 -5.30
N GLY A 75 28.65 31.35 -6.16
CA GLY A 75 29.13 31.19 -7.55
C GLY A 75 29.71 29.81 -7.86
N GLN A 76 29.97 29.00 -6.84
CA GLN A 76 30.30 27.57 -7.01
C GLN A 76 29.13 26.81 -7.64
N THR A 77 29.40 25.70 -8.34
CA THR A 77 28.38 24.73 -8.74
C THR A 77 27.54 24.31 -7.53
N PRO A 78 26.23 24.61 -7.49
CA PRO A 78 25.41 24.36 -6.31
C PRO A 78 25.39 22.88 -5.93
N TYR A 79 25.30 22.57 -4.64
CA TYR A 79 25.28 21.20 -4.12
C TYR A 79 24.30 20.28 -4.87
N PHE A 80 23.07 20.75 -5.14
CA PHE A 80 22.05 19.98 -5.85
C PHE A 80 22.36 19.69 -7.33
N LYS A 81 23.36 20.36 -7.91
CA LYS A 81 23.89 20.07 -9.26
C LYS A 81 25.15 19.21 -9.26
N ARG A 82 25.86 19.12 -8.12
CA ARG A 82 27.10 18.32 -8.03
C ARG A 82 26.83 16.83 -8.11
N PHE A 83 25.68 16.39 -7.60
CA PHE A 83 25.28 14.99 -7.63
C PHE A 83 24.40 14.68 -8.85
N PRO A 84 24.56 13.51 -9.46
CA PRO A 84 23.67 13.07 -10.54
C PRO A 84 22.26 12.80 -9.99
N ILE A 85 21.25 12.96 -10.84
CA ILE A 85 19.88 12.57 -10.52
C ILE A 85 19.79 11.04 -10.63
N VAL A 86 19.55 10.37 -9.50
CA VAL A 86 19.46 8.91 -9.44
C VAL A 86 18.00 8.45 -9.43
N GLY A 87 17.68 7.48 -10.29
CA GLY A 87 16.37 6.86 -10.37
C GLY A 87 15.30 7.72 -11.03
N PHE A 88 14.04 7.29 -10.91
CA PHE A 88 12.89 8.01 -11.47
C PHE A 88 11.62 7.75 -10.65
N LYS A 89 10.68 8.71 -10.69
CA LYS A 89 9.38 8.55 -10.05
C LYS A 89 8.46 7.72 -10.95
N ARG A 90 8.09 6.52 -10.51
CA ARG A 90 7.12 5.66 -11.21
C ARG A 90 5.69 6.23 -11.11
N PRO A 91 5.05 6.70 -12.20
CA PRO A 91 3.75 7.37 -12.13
C PRO A 91 2.60 6.42 -11.79
N HIS A 92 2.66 5.17 -12.25
CA HIS A 92 1.64 4.14 -12.02
C HIS A 92 1.97 3.21 -10.84
N LYS A 93 2.77 3.69 -9.88
CA LYS A 93 3.02 2.95 -8.63
C LYS A 93 1.75 2.94 -7.80
N ARG A 94 1.27 1.76 -7.43
CA ARG A 94 0.21 1.60 -6.43
C ARG A 94 0.82 1.67 -5.03
N VAL A 95 0.20 2.47 -4.17
CA VAL A 95 0.58 2.62 -2.76
C VAL A 95 -0.58 2.13 -1.92
N TYR A 96 -0.36 1.00 -1.26
CA TYR A 96 -1.33 0.38 -0.38
C TYR A 96 -1.17 0.90 1.05
N ASN A 97 -2.26 0.90 1.80
CA ASN A 97 -2.21 1.10 3.24
C ASN A 97 -1.80 -0.23 3.87
N ASP A 98 -0.68 -0.25 4.56
CA ASP A 98 -0.19 -1.45 5.24
C ASP A 98 -1.01 -1.71 6.51
N LEU A 99 -1.47 -2.95 6.68
CA LEU A 99 -2.24 -3.42 7.82
C LEU A 99 -1.56 -4.65 8.41
N ASN A 100 -1.07 -4.55 9.63
CA ASN A 100 -0.44 -5.66 10.35
C ASN A 100 -1.49 -6.51 11.09
N LEU A 101 -1.27 -7.82 11.16
CA LEU A 101 -2.13 -8.75 11.90
C LEU A 101 -2.23 -8.42 13.40
N GLU A 102 -1.13 -7.98 14.02
CA GLU A 102 -1.11 -7.50 15.41
C GLU A 102 -2.17 -6.42 15.67
N LYS A 103 -2.34 -5.49 14.72
CA LYS A 103 -3.34 -4.42 14.84
C LYS A 103 -4.76 -4.98 14.75
N VAL A 104 -4.98 -5.98 13.90
CA VAL A 104 -6.29 -6.65 13.77
C VAL A 104 -6.62 -7.36 15.08
N GLN A 105 -5.68 -8.11 15.65
CA GLN A 105 -5.79 -8.78 16.94
C GLN A 105 -6.17 -7.80 18.06
N HIS A 106 -5.41 -6.70 18.20
CA HIS A 106 -5.68 -5.68 19.21
C HIS A 106 -7.07 -5.02 19.08
N PHE A 107 -7.53 -4.79 17.85
CA PHE A 107 -8.86 -4.22 17.61
C PHE A 107 -9.98 -5.22 17.92
N TRP A 108 -9.74 -6.51 17.67
CA TRP A 108 -10.65 -7.59 18.03
C TRP A 108 -10.78 -7.74 19.54
N GLU A 109 -9.67 -7.80 20.27
CA GLU A 109 -9.65 -7.89 21.74
C GLU A 109 -10.36 -6.72 22.43
N LYS A 110 -10.26 -5.53 21.83
CA LYS A 110 -10.97 -4.33 22.32
C LYS A 110 -12.45 -4.26 21.92
N GLY A 111 -12.97 -5.26 21.21
CA GLY A 111 -14.36 -5.28 20.74
C GLY A 111 -14.70 -4.14 19.77
N ARG A 112 -13.71 -3.59 19.05
CA ARG A 112 -13.92 -2.45 18.15
C ARG A 112 -14.37 -2.84 16.75
N ILE A 113 -14.22 -4.12 16.40
CA ILE A 113 -14.66 -4.66 15.11
C ILE A 113 -16.10 -5.16 15.32
N PRO A 114 -17.12 -4.56 14.67
CA PRO A 114 -18.53 -4.90 14.82
C PRO A 114 -18.88 -6.10 13.92
N LEU A 115 -18.08 -7.16 13.96
CA LEU A 115 -18.27 -8.38 13.19
C LEU A 115 -18.38 -9.57 14.13
N LYS A 116 -19.14 -10.58 13.70
CA LYS A 116 -19.22 -11.87 14.37
C LYS A 116 -18.20 -12.84 13.78
N GLU A 117 -17.98 -13.95 14.46
CA GLU A 117 -17.08 -15.00 14.00
C GLU A 117 -17.52 -15.51 12.63
N GLY A 118 -16.57 -15.67 11.70
CA GLY A 118 -16.84 -16.10 10.33
C GLY A 118 -17.26 -14.98 9.36
N ASP A 119 -17.57 -13.78 9.85
CA ASP A 119 -17.86 -12.64 8.97
C ASP A 119 -16.62 -12.20 8.18
N VAL A 120 -16.85 -11.46 7.09
CA VAL A 120 -15.80 -10.95 6.23
C VAL A 120 -15.39 -9.54 6.67
N LEU A 121 -14.11 -9.39 7.04
CA LEU A 121 -13.47 -8.11 7.27
C LEU A 121 -13.15 -7.44 5.93
N ASP A 122 -14.11 -6.62 5.47
CA ASP A 122 -14.06 -5.85 4.23
C ASP A 122 -13.41 -4.47 4.40
N TYR A 123 -12.97 -3.88 3.28
CA TYR A 123 -12.42 -2.51 3.25
C TYR A 123 -13.32 -1.44 3.89
N LYS A 124 -14.64 -1.59 3.73
CA LYS A 124 -15.63 -0.66 4.29
C LYS A 124 -15.62 -0.75 5.81
N VAL A 125 -15.75 -1.97 6.35
CA VAL A 125 -15.69 -2.26 7.78
C VAL A 125 -14.35 -1.81 8.36
N MET A 126 -13.22 -2.14 7.71
CA MET A 126 -11.88 -1.70 8.14
C MET A 126 -11.79 -0.18 8.31
N ARG A 127 -12.45 0.59 7.43
CA ARG A 127 -12.45 2.05 7.51
C ARG A 127 -13.40 2.59 8.58
N GLU A 128 -14.60 2.02 8.68
CA GLU A 128 -15.63 2.41 9.66
C GLU A 128 -15.16 2.15 11.10
N CYS A 129 -14.48 1.03 11.35
CA CYS A 129 -13.90 0.71 12.67
C CYS A 129 -12.70 1.59 13.03
N GLY A 130 -12.13 2.30 12.06
CA GLY A 130 -10.85 3.00 12.18
C GLY A 130 -9.63 2.07 12.20
N LEU A 131 -9.78 0.81 11.76
CA LEU A 131 -8.66 -0.13 11.63
C LEU A 131 -7.68 0.37 10.55
N VAL A 132 -8.19 0.89 9.45
CA VAL A 132 -7.44 1.65 8.45
C VAL A 132 -7.94 3.07 8.44
N THR A 133 -7.07 4.03 8.79
CA THR A 133 -7.40 5.45 8.83
C THR A 133 -6.83 6.20 7.62
N GLY A 134 -7.38 7.38 7.34
CA GLY A 134 -6.97 8.24 6.23
C GLY A 134 -7.52 7.79 4.87
N THR A 135 -6.86 8.23 3.80
CA THR A 135 -7.31 7.96 2.44
C THR A 135 -6.81 6.60 1.96
N VAL A 136 -7.72 5.67 1.70
CA VAL A 136 -7.40 4.39 1.05
C VAL A 136 -7.47 4.59 -0.46
N LYS A 137 -6.32 4.80 -1.11
CA LYS A 137 -6.26 5.15 -2.55
C LYS A 137 -6.20 3.93 -3.46
N ASP A 138 -5.19 3.08 -3.28
CA ASP A 138 -4.98 1.89 -4.12
C ASP A 138 -5.37 0.58 -3.41
N GLY A 139 -5.82 0.65 -2.15
CA GLY A 139 -6.28 -0.49 -1.36
C GLY A 139 -5.48 -0.73 -0.08
N VAL A 140 -5.66 -1.91 0.50
CA VAL A 140 -5.04 -2.32 1.77
C VAL A 140 -4.15 -3.55 1.51
N LYS A 141 -2.96 -3.55 2.09
CA LYS A 141 -2.04 -4.69 2.05
C LYS A 141 -1.89 -5.28 3.44
N LEU A 142 -2.24 -6.56 3.59
CA LEU A 142 -2.09 -7.29 4.84
C LEU A 142 -0.64 -7.77 5.02
N LEU A 143 -0.05 -7.53 6.18
CA LEU A 143 1.32 -7.87 6.54
C LEU A 143 1.35 -8.80 7.76
N GLY A 144 2.29 -9.75 7.75
CA GLY A 144 2.38 -10.84 8.74
C GLY A 144 3.05 -10.46 10.06
N ASN A 145 3.15 -9.18 10.41
CA ASN A 145 3.66 -8.77 11.73
C ASN A 145 2.61 -9.12 12.79
N GLY A 146 3.00 -9.85 13.83
CA GLY A 146 2.08 -10.43 14.83
C GLY A 146 1.43 -11.75 14.39
N LYS A 147 1.98 -12.45 13.40
CA LYS A 147 1.45 -13.75 12.92
C LYS A 147 1.38 -14.86 13.99
N GLU A 148 2.19 -14.78 15.04
CA GLU A 148 2.28 -15.82 16.08
C GLU A 148 1.17 -15.70 17.12
N THR A 149 0.75 -14.47 17.43
CA THR A 149 -0.30 -14.16 18.40
C THR A 149 -1.68 -14.01 17.76
N TYR A 150 -1.76 -14.03 16.43
CA TYR A 150 -3.00 -13.84 15.70
C TYR A 150 -3.96 -15.03 15.89
N ASN A 151 -5.12 -14.77 16.49
CA ASN A 151 -6.17 -15.75 16.74
C ASN A 151 -7.58 -15.18 16.42
N VAL A 152 -7.67 -14.24 15.47
CA VAL A 152 -8.94 -13.60 15.15
C VAL A 152 -9.76 -14.48 14.19
N PRO A 153 -11.00 -14.88 14.56
CA PRO A 153 -11.80 -15.81 13.78
C PRO A 153 -12.59 -15.12 12.64
N LEU A 154 -11.90 -14.39 11.77
CA LEU A 154 -12.52 -13.61 10.69
C LEU A 154 -11.96 -13.99 9.32
N ASN A 155 -12.86 -14.02 8.33
CA ASN A 155 -12.46 -14.04 6.93
C ASN A 155 -11.95 -12.65 6.55
N ILE A 156 -10.85 -12.54 5.80
CA ILE A 156 -10.26 -11.23 5.47
C ILE A 156 -10.24 -11.00 3.96
N GLU A 157 -10.81 -9.89 3.52
CA GLU A 157 -10.66 -9.36 2.18
C GLU A 157 -9.70 -8.16 2.16
N ALA A 158 -8.61 -8.30 1.40
CA ALA A 158 -7.68 -7.19 1.18
C ALA A 158 -7.16 -7.20 -0.26
N THR A 159 -6.46 -6.13 -0.67
CA THR A 159 -6.00 -6.03 -2.06
C THR A 159 -4.83 -6.96 -2.29
N ARG A 160 -3.93 -7.06 -1.31
CA ARG A 160 -2.76 -7.94 -1.33
C ARG A 160 -2.42 -8.39 0.08
N ALA A 161 -1.70 -9.49 0.19
CA ALA A 161 -1.13 -9.93 1.46
C ALA A 161 0.29 -10.49 1.28
N SER A 162 1.08 -10.45 2.36
CA SER A 162 2.30 -11.26 2.48
C SER A 162 1.95 -12.73 2.70
N THR A 163 2.77 -13.65 2.20
CA THR A 163 2.59 -15.10 2.39
C THR A 163 2.47 -15.49 3.86
N GLY A 164 3.32 -14.93 4.73
CA GLY A 164 3.24 -15.16 6.17
C GLY A 164 1.95 -14.65 6.84
N ALA A 165 1.25 -13.68 6.22
CA ALA A 165 -0.03 -13.20 6.75
C ALA A 165 -1.17 -14.14 6.35
N ILE A 166 -1.14 -14.59 5.08
CA ILE A 166 -2.10 -15.55 4.53
C ILE A 166 -2.08 -16.83 5.38
N ASN A 167 -0.90 -17.41 5.59
CA ASN A 167 -0.76 -18.65 6.37
C ASN A 167 -1.23 -18.48 7.82
N ALA A 168 -1.05 -17.29 8.42
CA ALA A 168 -1.50 -17.02 9.77
C ALA A 168 -3.03 -16.96 9.88
N VAL A 169 -3.70 -16.36 8.89
CA VAL A 169 -5.17 -16.36 8.80
C VAL A 169 -5.68 -17.78 8.56
N GLU A 170 -5.08 -18.52 7.64
CA GLU A 170 -5.46 -19.92 7.36
C GLU A 170 -5.23 -20.85 8.57
N ARG A 171 -4.21 -20.60 9.40
CA ARG A 171 -3.95 -21.35 10.64
C ARG A 171 -5.10 -21.23 11.64
N THR A 172 -5.83 -20.12 11.63
CA THR A 172 -7.02 -19.92 12.48
C THR A 172 -8.27 -20.63 11.93
N GLY A 173 -8.19 -21.27 10.76
CA GLY A 173 -9.32 -21.93 10.10
C GLY A 173 -10.16 -21.01 9.19
N HIS A 174 -9.72 -19.77 8.98
CA HIS A 174 -10.44 -18.77 8.18
C HIS A 174 -9.78 -18.50 6.84
N THR A 175 -10.55 -17.94 5.90
CA THR A 175 -10.11 -17.71 4.53
C THR A 175 -9.64 -16.27 4.33
N TYR A 176 -8.50 -16.13 3.65
CA TYR A 176 -8.05 -14.86 3.11
C TYR A 176 -8.38 -14.80 1.61
N THR A 177 -8.88 -13.67 1.12
CA THR A 177 -9.15 -13.46 -0.32
C THR A 177 -8.52 -12.16 -0.79
N SER A 178 -7.71 -12.22 -1.85
CA SER A 178 -7.17 -11.03 -2.51
C SER A 178 -8.07 -10.54 -3.61
N VAL A 179 -8.60 -9.31 -3.45
CA VAL A 179 -9.60 -8.74 -4.37
C VAL A 179 -9.05 -7.53 -5.11
N TYR A 180 -9.29 -7.49 -6.42
CA TYR A 180 -8.95 -6.34 -7.26
C TYR A 180 -10.03 -5.25 -7.16
N ARG A 181 -9.62 -4.02 -6.86
CA ARG A 181 -10.47 -2.83 -6.98
C ARG A 181 -9.70 -1.71 -7.68
N THR A 182 -10.36 -1.01 -8.61
CA THR A 182 -9.81 0.22 -9.20
C THR A 182 -9.99 1.39 -8.21
N LYS A 183 -9.35 2.54 -8.45
CA LYS A 183 -9.55 3.72 -7.57
C LYS A 183 -11.02 4.13 -7.47
N LEU A 184 -11.73 4.14 -8.60
CA LEU A 184 -13.16 4.47 -8.63
C LEU A 184 -13.98 3.37 -7.96
N GLY A 185 -13.69 2.11 -8.28
CA GLY A 185 -14.38 0.96 -7.69
C GLY A 185 -14.22 0.87 -6.17
N LEU A 186 -13.01 1.14 -5.67
CA LEU A 186 -12.73 1.21 -4.23
C LEU A 186 -13.46 2.37 -3.56
N GLN A 187 -13.50 3.55 -4.19
CA GLN A 187 -14.29 4.67 -3.66
C GLN A 187 -15.79 4.36 -3.60
N ALA A 188 -16.31 3.69 -4.63
CA ALA A 188 -17.70 3.26 -4.68
C ALA A 188 -18.01 2.21 -3.62
N PHE A 189 -17.09 1.29 -3.38
CA PHE A 189 -17.20 0.26 -2.34
C PHE A 189 -17.16 0.86 -0.93
N LEU A 190 -16.26 1.83 -0.69
CA LEU A 190 -16.11 2.46 0.62
C LEU A 190 -17.26 3.41 0.96
N ASN A 191 -17.80 4.14 -0.02
CA ASN A 191 -18.86 5.14 0.19
C ASN A 191 -19.92 5.05 -0.93
N PRO A 192 -20.77 4.00 -0.93
CA PRO A 192 -21.78 3.82 -1.97
C PRO A 192 -22.83 4.95 -1.96
N ASP A 193 -23.23 5.42 -0.78
CA ASP A 193 -24.28 6.44 -0.60
C ASP A 193 -23.93 7.75 -1.32
N ARG A 194 -22.64 8.10 -1.37
CA ARG A 194 -22.16 9.28 -2.10
C ARG A 194 -22.47 9.17 -3.60
N PHE A 195 -22.39 7.97 -4.18
CA PHE A 195 -22.70 7.75 -5.59
C PHE A 195 -24.21 7.68 -5.81
N LEU A 196 -24.96 7.05 -4.92
CA LEU A 196 -26.43 7.03 -4.95
C LEU A 196 -27.01 8.44 -4.89
N LEU A 197 -26.58 9.26 -3.93
CA LEU A 197 -27.07 10.64 -3.79
C LEU A 197 -26.71 11.54 -4.97
N ARG A 198 -25.53 11.34 -5.59
CA ARG A 198 -25.06 12.20 -6.69
C ARG A 198 -25.57 11.77 -8.06
N LYS A 199 -25.71 10.46 -8.28
CA LYS A 199 -25.96 9.88 -9.61
C LYS A 199 -27.18 8.96 -9.67
N GLY A 200 -27.73 8.53 -8.53
CA GLY A 200 -28.81 7.55 -8.45
C GLY A 200 -28.37 6.09 -8.60
N TYR A 201 -27.07 5.81 -8.77
CA TYR A 201 -26.55 4.45 -8.94
C TYR A 201 -25.12 4.29 -8.40
N VAL A 202 -24.73 3.06 -8.06
CA VAL A 202 -23.35 2.69 -7.70
C VAL A 202 -22.67 2.09 -8.93
N PRO A 203 -21.47 2.57 -9.33
CA PRO A 203 -20.77 2.01 -10.48
C PRO A 203 -20.32 0.57 -10.21
N LEU A 204 -20.42 -0.27 -11.24
CA LEU A 204 -19.97 -1.65 -11.20
C LEU A 204 -18.45 -1.76 -10.99
N GLN A 205 -18.02 -2.84 -10.34
CA GLN A 205 -16.60 -3.10 -10.13
C GLN A 205 -15.93 -3.54 -11.44
N ALA A 206 -14.80 -2.91 -11.76
CA ALA A 206 -14.07 -3.19 -12.99
C ALA A 206 -13.16 -4.42 -12.85
N ARG A 207 -13.00 -5.16 -13.95
CA ARG A 207 -12.08 -6.31 -14.05
C ARG A 207 -10.62 -5.84 -14.15
N PRO A 208 -9.64 -6.67 -13.74
CA PRO A 208 -8.23 -6.36 -13.89
C PRO A 208 -7.83 -6.40 -15.37
N MET A 209 -7.38 -5.26 -15.91
CA MET A 209 -7.00 -5.15 -17.32
C MET A 209 -5.51 -5.39 -17.56
N HIS A 210 -4.64 -5.04 -16.60
CA HIS A 210 -3.21 -5.20 -16.79
C HIS A 210 -2.79 -6.65 -16.57
N LYS A 211 -1.94 -7.20 -17.46
CA LYS A 211 -1.38 -8.56 -17.36
C LYS A 211 -0.82 -8.87 -15.96
N ARG A 212 -0.11 -7.93 -15.34
CA ARG A 212 0.45 -8.07 -13.98
C ARG A 212 -0.61 -8.23 -12.88
N ASP A 213 -1.78 -7.62 -13.06
CA ASP A 213 -2.87 -7.73 -12.10
C ASP A 213 -3.61 -9.04 -12.32
N ILE A 214 -3.92 -9.37 -13.58
CA ILE A 214 -4.53 -10.66 -13.95
C ILE A 214 -3.71 -11.81 -13.36
N ALA A 215 -2.39 -11.85 -13.63
CA ALA A 215 -1.49 -12.88 -13.12
C ALA A 215 -1.44 -12.95 -11.58
N TYR A 216 -1.59 -11.83 -10.89
CA TYR A 216 -1.60 -11.81 -9.42
C TYR A 216 -2.91 -12.39 -8.87
N TYR A 217 -4.06 -11.93 -9.36
CA TYR A 217 -5.36 -12.35 -8.87
C TYR A 217 -5.86 -13.68 -9.45
N SER A 218 -5.16 -14.25 -10.44
CA SER A 218 -5.37 -15.62 -10.92
C SER A 218 -4.49 -16.64 -10.19
N SER A 219 -3.57 -16.20 -9.32
CA SER A 219 -2.65 -17.11 -8.63
C SER A 219 -3.27 -17.67 -7.35
N GLU A 220 -3.20 -18.99 -7.19
CA GLU A 220 -3.68 -19.69 -6.00
C GLU A 220 -2.83 -19.35 -4.79
N GLU A 221 -1.51 -19.19 -4.97
CA GLU A 221 -0.60 -18.75 -3.92
C GLU A 221 -0.99 -17.42 -3.27
N ARG A 222 -1.64 -16.51 -4.02
CA ARG A 222 -2.07 -15.21 -3.50
C ARG A 222 -3.54 -15.18 -3.08
N ARG A 223 -4.22 -16.33 -3.16
CA ARG A 223 -5.65 -16.51 -2.85
C ARG A 223 -6.47 -15.50 -3.64
N GLY A 224 -6.16 -15.44 -4.94
CA GLY A 224 -6.78 -14.50 -5.87
C GLY A 224 -8.26 -14.76 -6.06
N TYR A 225 -9.07 -13.72 -5.99
CA TYR A 225 -10.53 -13.85 -6.11
C TYR A 225 -11.00 -14.42 -7.46
N LEU A 226 -10.18 -14.39 -8.53
CA LEU A 226 -10.56 -14.92 -9.83
C LEU A 226 -10.72 -16.46 -9.84
N LEU A 227 -10.15 -17.15 -8.85
CA LEU A 227 -10.19 -18.61 -8.70
C LEU A 227 -11.37 -19.12 -7.84
N LYS A 228 -11.83 -18.32 -6.87
CA LYS A 228 -12.76 -18.76 -5.81
C LYS A 228 -14.11 -19.21 -6.37
N ASP A 229 -14.61 -18.46 -7.35
CA ASP A 229 -15.68 -18.85 -8.27
C ASP A 229 -15.08 -18.66 -9.66
N ARG A 230 -14.71 -19.74 -10.37
CA ARG A 230 -14.01 -19.66 -11.69
C ARG A 230 -14.62 -18.54 -12.52
N SER A 231 -13.92 -17.42 -12.54
CA SER A 231 -14.57 -16.21 -13.02
C SER A 231 -14.76 -16.36 -14.53
N ILE A 232 -15.92 -15.96 -15.04
CA ILE A 232 -16.20 -15.92 -16.50
C ILE A 232 -15.04 -15.24 -17.26
N PHE A 233 -14.37 -14.29 -16.61
CA PHE A 233 -13.20 -13.63 -17.14
C PHE A 233 -11.98 -14.55 -17.31
N LEU A 234 -11.65 -15.39 -16.33
CA LEU A 234 -10.49 -16.28 -16.40
C LEU A 234 -10.69 -17.35 -17.48
N ASP A 235 -11.88 -17.95 -17.55
CA ASP A 235 -12.23 -18.92 -18.59
C ASP A 235 -12.09 -18.33 -20.01
N GLN A 236 -12.53 -17.07 -20.19
CA GLN A 236 -12.35 -16.36 -21.46
C GLN A 236 -10.86 -16.16 -21.80
N VAL A 237 -10.05 -15.78 -20.81
CA VAL A 237 -8.60 -15.60 -20.99
C VAL A 237 -7.94 -16.93 -21.36
N GLU A 238 -8.26 -18.01 -20.66
CA GLU A 238 -7.73 -19.35 -20.92
C GLU A 238 -8.16 -19.89 -22.29
N ALA A 239 -9.43 -19.68 -22.67
CA ALA A 239 -9.94 -20.06 -23.99
C ALA A 239 -9.24 -19.29 -25.12
N VAL A 240 -8.93 -18.01 -24.92
CA VAL A 240 -8.14 -17.22 -25.87
C VAL A 240 -6.70 -17.72 -25.90
N GLN A 241 -6.08 -17.99 -24.75
CA GLN A 241 -4.72 -18.52 -24.68
C GLN A 241 -4.58 -19.87 -25.38
N SER A 242 -5.50 -20.80 -25.17
CA SER A 242 -5.50 -22.11 -25.84
C SER A 242 -5.69 -21.98 -27.36
N LYS A 243 -6.59 -21.11 -27.83
CA LYS A 243 -6.74 -20.77 -29.25
C LYS A 243 -5.47 -20.17 -29.84
N MET A 244 -4.82 -19.25 -29.13
CA MET A 244 -3.56 -18.65 -29.57
C MET A 244 -2.44 -19.69 -29.62
N ALA A 245 -2.29 -20.54 -28.59
CA ALA A 245 -1.28 -21.61 -28.57
C ALA A 245 -1.45 -22.57 -29.76
N ASN A 246 -2.68 -22.97 -30.06
CA ASN A 246 -3.00 -23.81 -31.22
C ASN A 246 -2.71 -23.10 -32.55
N LYS A 247 -2.95 -21.78 -32.63
CA LYS A 247 -2.57 -20.98 -33.80
C LYS A 247 -1.05 -20.91 -33.98
N THR A 248 -0.28 -20.69 -32.90
CA THR A 248 1.19 -20.65 -32.96
C THR A 248 1.77 -22.00 -33.41
N LYS A 249 1.24 -23.12 -32.89
CA LYS A 249 1.61 -24.48 -33.34
C LYS A 249 1.33 -24.70 -34.83
N ARG A 250 0.24 -24.14 -35.38
CA ARG A 250 -0.06 -24.19 -36.83
C ARG A 250 0.84 -23.28 -37.66
N ILE A 251 1.32 -22.17 -37.11
CA ILE A 251 2.22 -21.21 -37.78
C ILE A 251 3.66 -21.71 -37.78
N GLN A 252 4.09 -22.42 -36.72
CA GLN A 252 5.34 -23.18 -36.71
C GLN A 252 5.25 -24.34 -37.71
N ARG A 253 5.29 -24.01 -39.01
CA ARG A 253 5.58 -24.98 -40.05
C ARG A 253 6.97 -25.52 -39.74
N LYS A 254 7.07 -26.83 -39.50
CA LYS A 254 8.36 -27.51 -39.35
C LYS A 254 9.28 -27.04 -40.47
N THR A 255 10.48 -26.59 -40.11
CA THR A 255 11.51 -26.26 -41.09
C THR A 255 11.79 -27.48 -41.96
N GLU A 256 12.30 -27.26 -43.18
CA GLU A 256 12.57 -28.40 -44.08
C GLU A 256 13.55 -29.40 -43.44
N LEU A 257 14.49 -28.89 -42.63
CA LEU A 257 15.45 -29.67 -41.86
C LEU A 257 14.77 -30.49 -40.74
N GLU A 258 13.83 -29.92 -40.00
CA GLU A 258 13.03 -30.66 -39.01
C GLU A 258 12.14 -31.71 -39.65
N ARG A 259 11.60 -31.46 -40.85
CA ARG A 259 10.85 -32.47 -41.62
C ARG A 259 11.74 -33.61 -42.09
N GLN A 260 12.95 -33.29 -42.56
CA GLN A 260 13.95 -34.28 -42.94
C GLN A 260 14.35 -35.13 -41.73
N LEU A 261 14.62 -34.50 -40.58
CA LEU A 261 14.94 -35.19 -39.33
C LEU A 261 13.79 -36.07 -38.83
N ASP A 262 12.55 -35.60 -38.86
CA ASP A 262 11.40 -36.43 -38.49
C ASP A 262 11.22 -37.61 -39.45
N SER A 263 11.42 -37.40 -40.77
CA SER A 263 11.34 -38.47 -41.77
C SER A 263 12.50 -39.47 -41.67
N ALA A 264 13.67 -39.03 -41.21
CA ALA A 264 14.83 -39.88 -40.92
C ALA A 264 14.62 -40.62 -39.60
N SER A 265 14.04 -39.98 -38.59
CA SER A 265 13.71 -40.55 -37.29
C SER A 265 12.58 -41.58 -37.36
N SER A 266 11.69 -41.50 -38.36
CA SER A 266 10.62 -42.48 -38.57
C SER A 266 11.05 -43.71 -39.35
N LYS A 267 12.26 -43.73 -39.92
CA LYS A 267 12.80 -44.88 -40.66
C LYS A 267 13.45 -45.87 -39.69
N ALA A 268 13.06 -47.12 -39.76
CA ALA A 268 13.72 -48.20 -39.02
C ALA A 268 14.97 -48.67 -39.80
N HIS A 269 15.90 -49.36 -39.12
CA HIS A 269 17.10 -49.92 -39.76
C HIS A 269 16.76 -50.83 -40.97
N ASN A 270 15.57 -51.43 -40.99
CA ASN A 270 15.11 -52.30 -42.07
C ASN A 270 14.62 -51.54 -43.32
N ASP A 271 14.41 -50.23 -43.24
CA ASP A 271 13.97 -49.39 -44.37
C ASP A 271 15.13 -48.93 -45.26
N PHE A 272 16.37 -49.07 -44.77
CA PHE A 272 17.56 -48.92 -45.60
C PHE A 272 17.71 -50.21 -46.39
N ALA A 273 17.71 -50.10 -47.73
CA ALA A 273 17.89 -51.24 -48.60
C ALA A 273 19.09 -52.05 -48.11
N GLN A 274 18.85 -53.33 -47.79
CA GLN A 274 19.91 -54.30 -47.53
C GLN A 274 20.96 -54.12 -48.61
N SER A 275 22.23 -54.02 -48.22
CA SER A 275 23.35 -53.99 -49.16
C SER A 275 23.24 -55.19 -50.09
N ARG A 276 22.65 -54.98 -51.26
CA ARG A 276 22.53 -56.00 -52.28
C ARG A 276 23.91 -56.08 -52.91
N VAL A 277 24.56 -57.23 -52.80
CA VAL A 277 25.77 -57.50 -53.58
C VAL A 277 25.35 -57.43 -55.04
N VAL A 278 25.85 -56.43 -55.75
CA VAL A 278 25.60 -56.26 -57.18
C VAL A 278 26.71 -56.99 -57.92
N ASP A 279 26.37 -58.04 -58.67
CA ASP A 279 27.31 -58.70 -59.55
C ASP A 279 27.60 -57.80 -60.77
N LEU A 280 28.88 -57.49 -60.98
CA LEU A 280 29.39 -56.63 -62.06
C LEU A 280 29.01 -57.12 -63.47
N ALA A 281 28.58 -58.37 -63.62
CA ALA A 281 28.15 -58.94 -64.90
C ALA A 281 26.71 -58.53 -65.32
N SER A 282 25.98 -57.80 -64.46
CA SER A 282 24.58 -57.41 -64.68
C SER A 282 24.35 -55.89 -64.76
N LEU A 283 25.43 -55.12 -64.88
CA LEU A 283 25.42 -53.70 -65.26
C LEU A 283 25.64 -53.57 -66.78
#